data_AF-A0A839YE88-F1
#
_entry.id   AF-A0A839YE88-F1
#
_cell.length_a   1.000
_cell.length_b   1.000
_cell.length_c   1.000
_cell.angle_alpha   90.00
_cell.angle_beta   90.00
_cell.angle_gamma   90.00
#
_symmetry.space_group_name_H-M   'P 1'
#
loop_
_entity.id
_entity.type
_entity.pdbx_description
1 polymer ?
#
loop_
_entity_poly.entity_id
_entity_poly.type
_entity_poly.pdbx_seq_one_letter_code
_entity_poly.pdbx_strand_id
1 'polypeptide(L)'
;MFSTPVEDYTHDLFGDDNLQAQLIAIKVFVAHSRRIEDAEAKEIKEISDRVRSSEDESLIDVHIEALEASVYSGAAHSAALVGILAPFVENLFTGIFRGIGEKEDDYLGREPKCKRSIYSRQSFWDPHFTYTKEGVKAGFVEGVMQLAEATRLKERMPSDSRLVLESLFEYRNAMLHNGFEWPSQRRAAFSKVAAKANADWFVCSSINNEPWIWYMSDIFISRIMAFIDEVVVAVGEHVKSTYHPT
;
A
#
# COMPACT_ATOMS: atom_id res chain seq x y z
N MET A 1 -33.86 -17.48 0.99
CA MET A 1 -33.44 -16.08 0.82
C MET A 1 -31.93 -16.09 0.96
N PHE A 2 -31.19 -16.00 -0.15
CA PHE A 2 -29.73 -15.95 -0.09
C PHE A 2 -29.35 -14.54 0.34
N SER A 3 -28.68 -14.39 1.49
CA SER A 3 -28.14 -13.10 1.91
C SER A 3 -26.99 -12.75 0.97
N THR A 4 -27.01 -11.55 0.41
CA THR A 4 -25.86 -11.01 -0.32
C THR A 4 -24.65 -10.98 0.64
N PRO A 5 -23.47 -11.50 0.22
CA PRO A 5 -22.20 -11.29 0.91
C PRO A 5 -21.99 -9.81 1.27
N VAL A 6 -21.30 -9.54 2.39
CA VAL A 6 -21.13 -8.18 2.89
C VAL A 6 -20.23 -7.36 1.95
N GLU A 7 -19.25 -8.02 1.36
CA GLU A 7 -18.29 -7.46 0.41
C GLU A 7 -18.97 -6.96 -0.86
N ASP A 8 -20.09 -7.58 -1.26
CA ASP A 8 -20.82 -7.21 -2.47
C ASP A 8 -21.47 -5.82 -2.34
N TYR A 9 -21.80 -5.39 -1.10
CA TYR A 9 -22.29 -4.03 -0.87
C TYR A 9 -21.22 -2.98 -1.16
N THR A 10 -19.93 -3.33 -1.11
CA THR A 10 -18.88 -2.39 -1.53
C THR A 10 -18.98 -2.10 -3.03
N HIS A 11 -19.40 -3.07 -3.86
CA HIS A 11 -19.56 -2.86 -5.30
C HIS A 11 -20.61 -1.78 -5.64
N ASP A 12 -21.59 -1.55 -4.77
CA ASP A 12 -22.59 -0.49 -4.95
C ASP A 12 -21.99 0.93 -4.99
N LEU A 13 -20.72 1.10 -4.56
CA LEU A 13 -19.99 2.37 -4.59
C LEU A 13 -19.15 2.58 -5.85
N PHE A 14 -18.91 1.54 -6.65
CA PHE A 14 -17.92 1.55 -7.72
C PHE A 14 -18.50 1.53 -9.14
N GLY A 15 -19.82 1.45 -9.29
CA GLY A 15 -20.47 1.46 -10.60
C GLY A 15 -19.91 0.35 -11.51
N ASP A 16 -19.35 0.73 -12.66
CA ASP A 16 -18.78 -0.19 -13.66
C ASP A 16 -17.33 -0.63 -13.34
N ASP A 17 -16.67 -0.05 -12.32
CA ASP A 17 -15.29 -0.38 -11.98
C ASP A 17 -15.20 -1.79 -11.34
N ASN A 18 -14.62 -2.76 -12.06
CA ASN A 18 -14.46 -4.13 -11.56
C ASN A 18 -13.22 -4.27 -10.65
N LEU A 19 -13.33 -3.75 -9.42
CA LEU A 19 -12.27 -3.86 -8.40
C LEU A 19 -11.91 -5.30 -8.06
N GLN A 20 -12.88 -6.22 -8.08
CA GLN A 20 -12.63 -7.62 -7.75
C GLN A 20 -11.69 -8.26 -8.77
N ALA A 21 -11.93 -8.03 -10.06
CA ALA A 21 -11.06 -8.52 -11.12
C ALA A 21 -9.65 -7.92 -11.03
N GLN A 22 -9.54 -6.63 -10.71
CA GLN A 22 -8.24 -5.99 -10.47
C GLN A 22 -7.52 -6.63 -9.28
N LEU A 23 -8.20 -6.82 -8.14
CA LEU A 23 -7.62 -7.45 -6.96
C LEU A 23 -7.20 -8.90 -7.21
N ILE A 24 -7.98 -9.66 -7.99
CA ILE A 24 -7.59 -11.02 -8.41
C ILE A 24 -6.30 -10.98 -9.23
N ALA A 25 -6.20 -10.08 -10.20
CA ALA A 25 -4.99 -9.92 -11.02
C ALA A 25 -3.77 -9.56 -10.16
N ILE A 26 -3.94 -8.66 -9.19
CA ILE A 26 -2.89 -8.29 -8.22
C ILE A 26 -2.49 -9.49 -7.37
N LYS A 27 -3.45 -10.24 -6.81
CA LYS A 27 -3.18 -11.47 -6.02
C LYS A 27 -2.38 -12.49 -6.83
N VAL A 28 -2.71 -12.68 -8.11
CA VAL A 28 -1.97 -13.55 -9.02
C VAL A 28 -0.55 -13.01 -9.25
N PHE A 29 -0.40 -11.72 -9.54
CA PHE A 29 0.92 -11.11 -9.74
C PHE A 29 1.83 -11.28 -8.51
N VAL A 30 1.32 -10.97 -7.31
CA VAL A 30 2.07 -11.12 -6.05
C VAL A 30 2.50 -12.58 -5.86
N ALA A 31 1.60 -13.54 -6.09
CA ALA A 31 1.93 -14.96 -5.98
C ALA A 31 2.98 -15.42 -6.99
N HIS A 32 2.97 -14.86 -8.21
CA HIS A 32 3.98 -15.15 -9.22
C HIS A 32 5.33 -14.53 -8.89
N SER A 33 5.35 -13.27 -8.46
CA SER A 33 6.58 -12.56 -8.03
C SER A 33 7.31 -13.34 -6.94
N ARG A 34 6.57 -13.79 -5.91
CA ARG A 34 7.13 -14.59 -4.82
C ARG A 34 7.78 -15.89 -5.28
N ARG A 35 7.15 -16.61 -6.22
CA ARG A 35 7.72 -17.85 -6.74
C ARG A 35 9.04 -17.61 -7.49
N ILE A 36 9.18 -16.46 -8.13
CA ILE A 36 10.42 -16.07 -8.81
C ILE A 36 11.49 -15.76 -7.76
N GLU A 37 11.17 -14.96 -6.75
CA GLU A 37 12.07 -14.65 -5.63
C GLU A 37 12.53 -15.91 -4.89
N ASP A 38 11.63 -16.84 -4.61
CA ASP A 38 11.95 -18.13 -3.98
C ASP A 38 12.91 -18.97 -4.83
N ALA A 39 12.74 -18.96 -6.16
CA ALA A 39 13.60 -19.67 -7.09
C ALA A 39 15.01 -19.05 -7.15
N GLU A 40 15.10 -17.72 -7.23
CA GLU A 40 16.37 -16.98 -7.20
C GLU A 40 17.11 -17.22 -5.88
N ALA A 41 16.41 -17.13 -4.74
CA ALA A 41 16.99 -17.38 -3.43
C ALA A 41 17.54 -18.81 -3.30
N LYS A 42 16.85 -19.79 -3.89
CA LYS A 42 17.31 -21.18 -3.93
C LYS A 42 18.58 -21.33 -4.77
N GLU A 43 18.64 -20.71 -5.94
CA GLU A 43 19.81 -20.75 -6.82
C GLU A 43 21.04 -20.12 -6.14
N ILE A 44 20.89 -18.95 -5.52
CA ILE A 44 21.96 -18.29 -4.76
C ILE A 44 22.46 -19.18 -3.62
N LYS A 45 21.54 -19.87 -2.93
CA LYS A 45 21.91 -20.82 -1.88
C LYS A 45 22.70 -22.01 -2.42
N GLU A 46 22.29 -22.57 -3.56
CA GLU A 46 23.02 -23.68 -4.20
C GLU A 46 24.44 -23.24 -4.63
N ILE A 47 24.61 -22.02 -5.14
CA ILE A 47 25.93 -21.44 -5.42
C ILE A 47 26.74 -21.30 -4.13
N SER A 48 26.12 -20.77 -3.06
CA SER A 48 26.76 -20.61 -1.74
C SER A 48 27.27 -21.94 -1.17
N ASP A 49 26.47 -23.00 -1.28
CA ASP A 49 26.83 -24.33 -0.79
C ASP A 49 27.98 -24.93 -1.62
N ARG A 50 28.00 -24.70 -2.94
CA ARG A 50 29.11 -25.10 -3.82
C ARG A 50 30.42 -24.40 -3.46
N VAL A 51 30.39 -23.09 -3.23
CA VAL A 51 31.57 -22.31 -2.77
C VAL A 51 32.14 -22.87 -1.48
N ARG A 52 31.29 -23.23 -0.50
CA ARG A 52 31.74 -23.80 0.77
C ARG A 52 32.40 -25.18 0.63
N SER A 53 32.09 -25.91 -0.44
CA SER A 53 32.54 -27.28 -0.67
C SER A 53 33.67 -27.41 -1.69
N SER A 54 34.11 -26.30 -2.28
CA SER A 54 35.08 -26.26 -3.39
C SER A 54 36.23 -25.29 -3.08
N GLU A 55 37.42 -25.59 -3.59
CA GLU A 55 38.58 -24.68 -3.57
C GLU A 55 38.67 -23.81 -4.85
N ASP A 56 37.66 -23.89 -5.72
CA ASP A 56 37.60 -23.15 -6.97
C ASP A 56 37.26 -21.66 -6.73
N GLU A 57 38.29 -20.81 -6.84
CA GLU A 57 38.17 -19.35 -6.69
C GLU A 57 37.17 -18.73 -7.69
N SER A 58 36.97 -19.32 -8.87
CA SER A 58 36.00 -18.79 -9.85
C SER A 58 34.55 -18.87 -9.36
N LEU A 59 34.25 -19.79 -8.44
CA LEU A 59 32.93 -19.87 -7.81
C LEU A 59 32.68 -18.74 -6.80
N ILE A 60 33.74 -18.17 -6.24
CA ILE A 60 33.64 -17.02 -5.32
C ILE A 60 33.16 -15.79 -6.09
N ASP A 61 33.76 -15.52 -7.26
CA ASP A 61 33.36 -14.40 -8.11
C ASP A 61 31.90 -14.52 -8.55
N VAL A 62 31.49 -15.71 -9.03
CA VAL A 62 30.09 -16.00 -9.40
C VAL A 62 29.14 -15.80 -8.21
N HIS A 63 29.55 -16.18 -7.01
CA HIS A 63 28.74 -16.00 -5.82
C HIS A 63 28.57 -14.52 -5.44
N ILE A 64 29.65 -13.73 -5.53
CA ILE A 64 29.60 -12.29 -5.28
C ILE A 64 28.67 -11.61 -6.29
N GLU A 65 28.83 -11.90 -7.58
CA GLU A 65 27.97 -11.36 -8.64
C GLU A 65 26.49 -11.71 -8.42
N ALA A 66 26.21 -12.98 -8.06
CA ALA A 66 24.85 -13.43 -7.76
C ALA A 66 24.25 -12.70 -6.54
N LEU A 67 25.05 -12.46 -5.49
CA LEU A 67 24.61 -11.69 -4.33
C LEU A 67 24.34 -10.23 -4.69
N GLU A 68 25.22 -9.58 -5.45
CA GLU A 68 25.01 -8.19 -5.89
C GLU A 68 23.75 -8.07 -6.75
N ALA A 69 23.58 -8.95 -7.73
CA ALA A 69 22.40 -8.99 -8.58
C ALA A 69 21.10 -9.21 -7.79
N SER A 70 21.13 -10.05 -6.75
CA SER A 70 19.95 -10.35 -5.91
C SER A 70 19.40 -9.11 -5.20
N VAL A 71 20.27 -8.18 -4.79
CA VAL A 71 19.84 -6.94 -4.12
C VAL A 71 19.05 -6.06 -5.08
N TYR A 72 19.49 -5.96 -6.34
CA TYR A 72 18.76 -5.22 -7.37
C TYR A 72 17.49 -5.94 -7.82
N SER A 73 17.49 -7.29 -7.86
CA SER A 73 16.28 -8.08 -8.13
C SER A 73 15.19 -7.80 -7.10
N GLY A 74 15.52 -7.87 -5.80
CA GLY A 74 14.58 -7.56 -4.72
C GLY A 74 14.05 -6.12 -4.77
N ALA A 75 14.90 -5.16 -5.16
CA ALA A 75 14.48 -3.77 -5.38
C ALA A 75 13.52 -3.65 -6.58
N ALA A 76 13.79 -4.37 -7.68
CA ALA A 76 12.94 -4.37 -8.86
C ALA A 76 11.57 -4.99 -8.58
N HIS A 77 11.51 -6.12 -7.88
CA HIS A 77 10.25 -6.72 -7.44
C HIS A 77 9.46 -5.78 -6.54
N SER A 78 10.12 -5.15 -5.56
CA SER A 78 9.48 -4.15 -4.70
C SER A 78 8.98 -2.93 -5.47
N ALA A 79 9.72 -2.45 -6.46
CA ALA A 79 9.30 -1.35 -7.32
C ALA A 79 8.07 -1.70 -8.16
N ALA A 80 8.03 -2.90 -8.74
CA ALA A 80 6.88 -3.40 -9.48
C ALA A 80 5.65 -3.54 -8.57
N LEU A 81 5.82 -4.17 -7.40
CA LEU A 81 4.75 -4.36 -6.43
C LEU A 81 4.20 -3.04 -5.92
N VAL A 82 5.05 -2.11 -5.49
CA VAL A 82 4.57 -0.80 -4.98
C VAL A 82 3.93 0.04 -6.09
N GLY A 83 4.43 -0.09 -7.34
CA GLY A 83 3.85 0.53 -8.52
C GLY A 83 2.45 0.03 -8.88
N ILE A 84 2.06 -1.14 -8.38
CA ILE A 84 0.71 -1.72 -8.57
C ILE A 84 -0.16 -1.49 -7.34
N LEU A 85 0.37 -1.76 -6.14
CA LEU A 85 -0.37 -1.72 -4.88
C LEU A 85 -0.78 -0.30 -4.49
N ALA A 86 0.13 0.68 -4.58
CA ALA A 86 -0.19 2.04 -4.16
C ALA A 86 -1.29 2.68 -5.03
N PRO A 87 -1.24 2.63 -6.38
CA PRO A 87 -2.35 3.13 -7.21
C PRO A 87 -3.66 2.38 -6.99
N PHE A 88 -3.61 1.06 -6.74
CA PHE A 88 -4.82 0.31 -6.45
C PHE A 88 -5.47 0.76 -5.13
N VAL A 89 -4.69 0.91 -4.06
CA VAL A 89 -5.17 1.43 -2.76
C VAL A 89 -5.67 2.87 -2.90
N GLU A 90 -4.98 3.70 -3.68
CA GLU A 90 -5.40 5.08 -3.98
C GLU A 90 -6.77 5.11 -4.66
N ASN A 91 -6.95 4.28 -5.70
CA ASN A 91 -8.19 4.16 -6.45
C ASN A 91 -9.32 3.58 -5.58
N LEU A 92 -9.02 2.59 -4.72
CA LEU A 92 -9.97 2.01 -3.78
C LEU A 92 -10.59 3.10 -2.89
N PHE A 93 -9.78 3.89 -2.19
CA PHE A 93 -10.32 4.95 -1.32
C PHE A 93 -10.99 6.08 -2.10
N THR A 94 -10.43 6.45 -3.26
CA THR A 94 -11.05 7.48 -4.11
C THR A 94 -12.45 7.05 -4.55
N GLY A 95 -12.61 5.80 -4.99
CA GLY A 95 -13.92 5.28 -5.38
C GLY A 95 -14.86 5.08 -4.19
N ILE A 96 -14.39 4.60 -3.03
CA ILE A 96 -15.21 4.51 -1.80
C ILE A 96 -15.84 5.87 -1.48
N PHE A 97 -15.03 6.93 -1.39
CA PHE A 97 -15.54 8.23 -0.96
C PHE A 97 -16.35 8.93 -2.05
N ARG A 98 -16.03 8.73 -3.32
CA ARG A 98 -16.87 9.16 -4.44
C ARG A 98 -18.25 8.51 -4.35
N GLY A 99 -18.33 7.19 -4.21
CA GLY A 99 -19.58 6.45 -4.14
C GLY A 99 -20.42 6.79 -2.92
N ILE A 100 -19.79 6.96 -1.74
CA ILE A 100 -20.50 7.44 -0.54
C ILE A 100 -21.09 8.83 -0.81
N GLY A 101 -20.31 9.73 -1.42
CA GLY A 101 -20.80 11.06 -1.78
C GLY A 101 -21.98 11.08 -2.74
N GLU A 102 -22.05 10.11 -3.66
CA GLU A 102 -23.19 9.91 -4.56
C GLU A 102 -24.43 9.37 -3.84
N LYS A 103 -24.26 8.47 -2.87
CA LYS A 103 -25.37 7.87 -2.10
C LYS A 103 -25.98 8.82 -1.08
N GLU A 104 -25.18 9.71 -0.50
CA GLU A 104 -25.62 10.53 0.63
C GLU A 104 -26.33 11.83 0.28
N ASP A 105 -26.67 12.03 -1.00
CA ASP A 105 -27.45 13.15 -1.54
C ASP A 105 -27.27 14.45 -0.73
N ASP A 106 -26.01 14.89 -0.63
CA ASP A 106 -25.63 16.19 -0.08
C ASP A 106 -25.80 16.42 1.43
N TYR A 107 -26.02 15.37 2.24
CA TYR A 107 -26.16 15.52 3.69
C TYR A 107 -24.81 15.73 4.40
N LEU A 108 -23.77 14.96 4.05
CA LEU A 108 -22.40 15.19 4.51
C LEU A 108 -21.73 16.28 3.67
N GLY A 109 -21.41 17.39 4.33
CA GLY A 109 -21.06 18.67 3.70
C GLY A 109 -21.82 19.86 4.29
N ARG A 110 -22.87 19.61 5.10
CA ARG A 110 -23.63 20.66 5.82
C ARG A 110 -23.36 20.72 7.31
N GLU A 111 -22.60 19.76 7.85
CA GLU A 111 -22.24 19.77 9.26
C GLU A 111 -21.30 20.97 9.51
N PRO A 112 -21.72 22.01 10.26
CA PRO A 112 -20.96 23.26 10.37
C PRO A 112 -19.60 23.08 11.05
N LYS A 113 -19.37 21.90 11.65
CA LYS A 113 -18.13 21.53 12.36
C LYS A 113 -17.17 20.70 11.51
N CYS A 114 -17.58 20.20 10.34
CA CYS A 114 -16.68 19.43 9.47
C CYS A 114 -15.71 20.39 8.75
N LYS A 115 -14.40 20.13 8.79
CA LYS A 115 -13.40 21.02 8.16
C LYS A 115 -13.51 21.09 6.63
N ARG A 116 -14.14 20.08 6.01
CA ARG A 116 -14.28 19.96 4.55
C ARG A 116 -15.49 20.76 4.00
N SER A 117 -16.48 21.13 4.83
CA SER A 117 -17.78 21.70 4.40
C SER A 117 -17.75 23.15 3.89
N ILE A 118 -16.59 23.80 3.85
CA ILE A 118 -16.45 25.23 3.52
C ILE A 118 -16.14 25.45 2.00
N TYR A 119 -15.88 24.39 1.23
CA TYR A 119 -15.45 24.49 -0.18
C TYR A 119 -16.24 23.58 -1.14
N SER A 120 -16.01 23.74 -2.46
CA SER A 120 -16.86 23.17 -3.52
C SER A 120 -17.11 21.67 -3.41
N ARG A 121 -18.36 21.27 -3.73
CA ARG A 121 -18.92 19.92 -3.67
C ARG A 121 -18.02 18.82 -4.24
N GLN A 122 -17.34 19.08 -5.35
CA GLN A 122 -16.49 18.10 -6.03
C GLN A 122 -15.18 17.82 -5.28
N SER A 123 -14.55 18.84 -4.69
CA SER A 123 -13.31 18.65 -3.93
C SER A 123 -13.57 18.03 -2.54
N PHE A 124 -14.80 18.12 -2.03
CA PHE A 124 -15.15 17.58 -0.72
C PHE A 124 -14.86 16.08 -0.64
N TRP A 125 -15.22 15.30 -1.65
CA TRP A 125 -15.10 13.83 -1.63
C TRP A 125 -13.75 13.30 -2.12
N ASP A 126 -12.85 14.20 -2.55
CA ASP A 126 -11.55 13.83 -3.09
C ASP A 126 -10.52 13.63 -1.95
N PRO A 127 -10.04 12.39 -1.71
CA PRO A 127 -9.09 12.10 -0.64
C PRO A 127 -7.71 12.72 -0.86
N HIS A 128 -7.38 13.22 -2.06
CA HIS A 128 -6.09 13.87 -2.31
C HIS A 128 -5.97 15.22 -1.60
N PHE A 129 -7.08 15.80 -1.16
CA PHE A 129 -7.10 17.05 -0.42
C PHE A 129 -7.30 16.83 1.09
N THR A 130 -6.51 17.58 1.84
CA THR A 130 -6.56 17.71 3.29
C THR A 130 -6.95 19.14 3.66
N TYR A 131 -7.87 19.27 4.62
CA TYR A 131 -8.38 20.56 5.07
C TYR A 131 -7.84 20.89 6.46
N THR A 132 -7.03 21.94 6.55
CA THR A 132 -6.44 22.42 7.82
C THR A 132 -6.92 23.83 8.14
N LYS A 133 -6.54 24.36 9.31
CA LYS A 133 -6.88 25.75 9.69
C LYS A 133 -6.23 26.77 8.75
N GLU A 134 -5.11 26.39 8.14
CA GLU A 134 -4.31 27.21 7.23
C GLU A 134 -4.77 27.12 5.77
N GLY A 135 -5.79 26.31 5.46
CA GLY A 135 -6.36 26.14 4.12
C GLY A 135 -6.34 24.70 3.63
N VAL A 136 -6.47 24.55 2.30
CA VAL A 136 -6.47 23.24 1.62
C VAL A 136 -5.05 22.87 1.20
N LYS A 137 -4.63 21.64 1.49
CA LYS A 137 -3.31 21.09 1.12
C LYS A 137 -3.47 19.76 0.40
N ALA A 138 -2.51 19.42 -0.46
CA ALA A 138 -2.40 18.07 -1.00
C ALA A 138 -1.90 17.12 0.11
N GLY A 139 -2.51 15.95 0.21
CA GLY A 139 -2.15 14.94 1.20
C GLY A 139 -3.17 13.81 1.21
N PHE A 140 -2.87 12.75 0.46
CA PHE A 140 -3.79 11.62 0.27
C PHE A 140 -4.13 10.93 1.59
N VAL A 141 -3.12 10.51 2.37
CA VAL A 141 -3.36 9.73 3.60
C VAL A 141 -4.20 10.52 4.62
N GLU A 142 -3.86 11.78 4.85
CA GLU A 142 -4.63 12.62 5.77
C GLU A 142 -6.03 12.91 5.23
N GLY A 143 -6.21 13.08 3.92
CA GLY A 143 -7.52 13.25 3.31
C GLY A 143 -8.40 12.00 3.45
N VAL A 144 -7.84 10.80 3.28
CA VAL A 144 -8.52 9.52 3.60
C VAL A 144 -8.98 9.49 5.05
N MET A 145 -8.11 9.85 6.00
CA MET A 145 -8.47 9.84 7.43
C MET A 145 -9.57 10.87 7.74
N GLN A 146 -9.53 12.06 7.14
CA GLN A 146 -10.58 13.06 7.31
C GLN A 146 -11.93 12.61 6.76
N LEU A 147 -11.93 11.95 5.60
CA LEU A 147 -13.16 11.42 5.00
C LEU A 147 -13.69 10.21 5.77
N ALA A 148 -12.82 9.32 6.25
CA ALA A 148 -13.21 8.21 7.11
C ALA A 148 -13.88 8.71 8.41
N GLU A 149 -13.41 9.82 8.99
CA GLU A 149 -14.08 10.47 10.13
C GLU A 149 -15.43 11.07 9.74
N ALA A 150 -15.47 11.86 8.66
CA ALA A 150 -16.69 12.53 8.22
C ALA A 150 -17.82 11.53 7.90
N THR A 151 -17.47 10.40 7.28
CA THR A 151 -18.39 9.31 6.90
C THR A 151 -18.64 8.31 8.02
N ARG A 152 -18.02 8.47 9.21
CA ARG A 152 -18.06 7.48 10.31
C ARG A 152 -17.54 6.09 9.93
N LEU A 153 -16.81 5.97 8.82
CA LEU A 153 -16.16 4.74 8.40
C LEU A 153 -14.97 4.40 9.29
N LYS A 154 -14.33 5.41 9.91
CA LYS A 154 -13.11 5.25 10.73
C LYS A 154 -13.22 4.16 11.82
N GLU A 155 -14.39 4.02 12.45
CA GLU A 155 -14.61 3.04 13.53
C GLU A 155 -14.64 1.59 13.04
N ARG A 156 -14.86 1.38 11.74
CA ARG A 156 -14.86 0.06 11.09
C ARG A 156 -13.55 -0.26 10.39
N MET A 157 -12.75 0.76 10.08
CA MET A 157 -11.46 0.56 9.41
C MET A 157 -10.45 -0.15 10.33
N PRO A 158 -9.47 -0.87 9.75
CA PRO A 158 -8.35 -1.42 10.51
C PRO A 158 -7.67 -0.37 11.39
N SER A 159 -7.35 -0.72 12.63
CA SER A 159 -6.81 0.24 13.60
C SER A 159 -5.45 0.81 13.20
N ASP A 160 -4.70 0.10 12.36
CA ASP A 160 -3.41 0.49 11.80
C ASP A 160 -3.51 1.14 10.42
N SER A 161 -4.71 1.49 9.94
CA SER A 161 -4.94 2.05 8.59
C SER A 161 -3.99 3.19 8.24
N ARG A 162 -3.83 4.17 9.14
CA ARG A 162 -2.92 5.29 8.92
C ARG A 162 -1.48 4.81 8.73
N LEU A 163 -1.03 3.87 9.57
CA LEU A 163 0.35 3.37 9.53
C LEU A 163 0.64 2.63 8.22
N VAL A 164 -0.29 1.77 7.77
CA VAL A 164 -0.18 1.06 6.49
C VAL A 164 -0.12 2.04 5.32
N LEU A 165 -1.04 3.02 5.30
CA LEU A 165 -1.10 4.02 4.23
C LEU A 165 0.15 4.91 4.20
N GLU A 166 0.57 5.47 5.34
CA GLU A 166 1.79 6.30 5.41
C GLU A 166 3.01 5.51 4.95
N SER A 167 3.17 4.26 5.39
CA SER A 167 4.29 3.40 4.99
C SER A 167 4.29 3.08 3.50
N LEU A 168 3.13 2.74 2.93
CA LEU A 168 2.98 2.40 1.51
C LEU A 168 3.32 3.59 0.62
N PHE A 169 2.74 4.76 0.89
CA PHE A 169 2.93 5.94 0.04
C PHE A 169 4.30 6.59 0.24
N GLU A 170 4.89 6.57 1.44
CA GLU A 170 6.26 7.03 1.65
C GLU A 170 7.28 6.15 0.91
N TYR A 171 7.08 4.83 0.94
CA TYR A 171 7.93 3.90 0.21
C TYR A 171 7.75 4.06 -1.31
N ARG A 172 6.51 4.12 -1.80
CA ARG A 172 6.20 4.39 -3.22
C ARG A 172 6.91 5.64 -3.71
N ASN A 173 6.82 6.73 -2.96
CA ASN A 173 7.44 8.00 -3.34
C ASN A 173 8.97 7.90 -3.30
N ALA A 174 9.54 7.21 -2.32
CA ALA A 174 10.98 6.99 -2.29
C ALA A 174 11.45 6.17 -3.50
N MET A 175 10.83 5.02 -3.75
CA MET A 175 11.21 4.08 -4.79
C MET A 175 11.01 4.65 -6.20
N LEU A 176 9.81 5.16 -6.51
CA LEU A 176 9.47 5.57 -7.88
C LEU A 176 10.07 6.93 -8.29
N HIS A 177 10.54 7.75 -7.35
CA HIS A 177 11.25 9.00 -7.67
C HIS A 177 12.77 8.88 -7.68
N ASN A 178 13.35 7.88 -7.02
CA ASN A 178 14.81 7.74 -6.89
C ASN A 178 15.38 6.47 -7.55
N GLY A 179 14.54 5.58 -8.08
CA GLY A 179 14.99 4.28 -8.58
C GLY A 179 15.49 3.38 -7.45
N PHE A 180 16.44 2.50 -7.73
CA PHE A 180 16.93 1.52 -6.75
C PHE A 180 17.98 2.11 -5.79
N GLU A 181 18.78 3.06 -6.26
CA GLU A 181 19.86 3.67 -5.48
C GLU A 181 19.50 5.07 -5.04
N TRP A 182 18.88 5.17 -3.87
CA TRP A 182 18.42 6.46 -3.37
C TRP A 182 19.60 7.32 -2.91
N PRO A 183 19.48 8.66 -3.03
CA PRO A 183 20.43 9.58 -2.40
C PRO A 183 20.59 9.25 -0.91
N SER A 184 21.83 9.33 -0.40
CA SER A 184 22.17 8.97 0.99
C SER A 184 21.28 9.66 2.03
N GLN A 185 20.95 10.94 1.81
CA GLN A 185 20.02 11.69 2.65
C GLN A 185 18.62 11.06 2.69
N ARG A 186 18.11 10.57 1.54
CA ARG A 186 16.81 9.89 1.47
C ARG A 186 16.87 8.54 2.17
N ARG A 187 17.96 7.78 2.01
CA ARG A 187 18.15 6.49 2.73
C ARG A 187 18.11 6.68 4.24
N ALA A 188 18.88 7.64 4.77
CA ALA A 188 18.91 7.95 6.19
C ALA A 188 17.58 8.49 6.72
N ALA A 189 16.87 9.30 5.92
CA ALA A 189 15.53 9.77 6.26
C ALA A 189 14.53 8.60 6.31
N PHE A 190 14.62 7.67 5.35
CA PHE A 190 13.73 6.52 5.28
C PHE A 190 13.98 5.51 6.40
N SER A 191 15.21 5.36 6.91
CA SER A 191 15.46 4.56 8.12
C SER A 191 14.58 4.99 9.30
N LYS A 192 14.27 6.29 9.42
CA LYS A 192 13.36 6.81 10.45
C LYS A 192 11.90 6.47 10.16
N VAL A 193 11.52 6.38 8.88
CA VAL A 193 10.17 5.93 8.47
C VAL A 193 10.02 4.45 8.78
N ALA A 194 10.98 3.62 8.36
CA ALA A 194 11.00 2.18 8.62
C ALA A 194 11.00 1.87 10.14
N ALA A 195 11.72 2.64 10.95
CA ALA A 195 11.73 2.46 12.41
C ALA A 195 10.42 2.90 13.10
N LYS A 196 9.65 3.82 12.50
CA LYS A 196 8.31 4.22 12.99
C LYS A 196 7.22 3.27 12.53
N ALA A 197 7.41 2.66 11.37
CA ALA A 197 6.61 1.54 10.91
C ALA A 197 6.83 0.33 11.82
N ASN A 198 6.17 -0.78 11.51
CA ASN A 198 6.60 -2.05 12.08
C ASN A 198 7.99 -2.39 11.51
N ALA A 199 8.95 -2.72 12.38
CA ALA A 199 10.36 -2.92 12.02
C ALA A 199 10.55 -3.94 10.89
N ASP A 200 9.64 -4.92 10.80
CA ASP A 200 9.73 -6.01 9.83
C ASP A 200 9.07 -5.69 8.48
N TRP A 201 8.58 -4.45 8.26
CA TRP A 201 7.90 -4.10 7.01
C TRP A 201 8.83 -3.76 5.85
N PHE A 202 10.03 -3.30 6.18
CA PHE A 202 11.04 -2.94 5.19
C PHE A 202 12.33 -3.66 5.50
N VAL A 203 12.98 -4.14 4.45
CA VAL A 203 14.31 -4.74 4.53
C VAL A 203 15.31 -3.79 3.89
N CYS A 204 16.50 -3.72 4.48
CA CYS A 204 17.59 -2.87 4.01
C CYS A 204 18.83 -3.73 3.77
N SER A 205 19.40 -3.68 2.58
CA SER A 205 20.79 -4.08 2.37
C SER A 205 21.72 -2.95 2.84
N SER A 206 22.95 -3.29 3.24
CA SER A 206 23.95 -2.32 3.67
C SER A 206 25.27 -2.52 2.95
N ILE A 207 25.98 -1.41 2.73
CA ILE A 207 27.37 -1.38 2.29
C ILE A 207 28.15 -0.62 3.36
N ASN A 208 29.25 -1.20 3.86
CA ASN A 208 30.09 -0.58 4.90
C ASN A 208 29.29 -0.12 6.14
N ASN A 209 28.30 -0.91 6.57
CA ASN A 209 27.36 -0.62 7.66
C ASN A 209 26.42 0.57 7.43
N GLU A 210 26.39 1.15 6.24
CA GLU A 210 25.45 2.21 5.85
C GLU A 210 24.27 1.63 5.06
N PRO A 211 23.03 2.10 5.27
CA PRO A 211 21.87 1.72 4.46
C PRO A 211 22.13 1.94 2.97
N TRP A 212 21.84 0.94 2.14
CA TRP A 212 22.08 0.98 0.69
C TRP A 212 20.80 0.87 -0.13
N ILE A 213 20.12 -0.27 -0.11
CA ILE A 213 18.90 -0.52 -0.90
C ILE A 213 17.78 -0.97 0.03
N TRP A 214 16.60 -0.36 -0.15
CA TRP A 214 15.39 -0.64 0.63
C TRP A 214 14.33 -1.34 -0.22
N TYR A 215 13.78 -2.43 0.31
CA TYR A 215 12.72 -3.23 -0.31
C TYR A 215 11.59 -3.52 0.68
N MET A 216 10.38 -3.75 0.16
CA MET A 216 9.26 -4.20 0.99
C MET A 216 9.50 -5.64 1.39
N SER A 217 9.22 -5.97 2.65
CA SER A 217 9.23 -7.36 3.08
C SER A 217 7.95 -8.08 2.66
N ASP A 218 8.00 -9.41 2.65
CA ASP A 218 6.80 -10.24 2.51
C ASP A 218 5.75 -9.99 3.58
N ILE A 219 6.19 -9.61 4.78
CA ILE A 219 5.31 -9.27 5.89
C ILE A 219 4.50 -8.03 5.53
N PHE A 220 5.14 -6.99 5.00
CA PHE A 220 4.42 -5.78 4.60
C PHE A 220 3.53 -5.99 3.39
N ILE A 221 4.01 -6.71 2.37
CA ILE A 221 3.19 -7.07 1.20
C ILE A 221 1.93 -7.82 1.65
N SER A 222 2.09 -8.84 2.51
CA SER A 222 0.95 -9.59 3.05
C SER A 222 0.03 -8.71 3.88
N ARG A 223 0.57 -7.78 4.66
CA ARG A 223 -0.24 -6.83 5.44
C ARG A 223 -1.05 -5.91 4.54
N ILE A 224 -0.48 -5.37 3.47
CA ILE A 224 -1.19 -4.53 2.50
C ILE A 224 -2.35 -5.32 1.86
N MET A 225 -2.11 -6.57 1.47
CA MET A 225 -3.15 -7.42 0.88
C MET A 225 -4.30 -7.69 1.86
N ALA A 226 -3.97 -8.01 3.12
CA ALA A 226 -4.98 -8.19 4.17
C ALA A 226 -5.73 -6.88 4.46
N PHE A 227 -5.01 -5.75 4.48
CA PHE A 227 -5.59 -4.42 4.70
C PHE A 227 -6.62 -4.07 3.61
N ILE A 228 -6.34 -4.39 2.35
CA ILE A 228 -7.30 -4.22 1.24
C ILE A 228 -8.57 -5.03 1.51
N ASP A 229 -8.44 -6.31 1.83
CA ASP A 229 -9.60 -7.19 2.09
C ASP A 229 -10.41 -6.69 3.30
N GLU A 230 -9.73 -6.28 4.39
CA GLU A 230 -10.36 -5.70 5.58
C GLU A 230 -11.11 -4.40 5.28
N VAL A 231 -10.55 -3.51 4.46
CA VAL A 231 -11.21 -2.26 4.05
C VAL A 231 -12.45 -2.55 3.20
N VAL A 232 -12.36 -3.50 2.26
CA VAL A 232 -13.52 -3.90 1.44
C VAL A 232 -14.65 -4.45 2.32
N VAL A 233 -14.33 -5.26 3.32
CA VAL A 233 -15.34 -5.76 4.28
C VAL A 233 -15.92 -4.61 5.11
N ALA A 234 -15.08 -3.77 5.70
CA ALA A 234 -15.51 -2.65 6.55
C ALA A 234 -16.43 -1.66 5.82
N VAL A 235 -16.14 -1.38 4.55
CA VAL A 235 -16.98 -0.55 3.69
C VAL A 235 -18.28 -1.24 3.36
N GLY A 236 -18.26 -2.53 3.06
CA GLY A 236 -19.47 -3.31 2.76
C GLY A 236 -20.42 -3.35 3.95
N GLU A 237 -19.89 -3.56 5.16
CA GLU A 237 -20.65 -3.45 6.41
C GLU A 237 -21.23 -2.05 6.58
N HIS A 238 -20.44 -1.02 6.22
CA HIS A 238 -20.89 0.35 6.27
C HIS A 238 -22.08 0.60 5.34
N VAL A 239 -21.93 0.31 4.07
CA VAL A 239 -22.98 0.48 3.05
C VAL A 239 -24.23 -0.28 3.44
N LYS A 240 -24.10 -1.55 3.85
CA LYS A 240 -25.22 -2.37 4.30
C LYS A 240 -25.97 -1.72 5.47
N SER A 241 -25.25 -1.29 6.50
CA SER A 241 -25.87 -0.72 7.70
C SER A 241 -26.50 0.66 7.47
N THR A 242 -25.92 1.47 6.58
CA THR A 242 -26.30 2.87 6.39
C THR A 242 -27.39 3.02 5.33
N TYR A 243 -27.26 2.30 4.21
CA TYR A 243 -28.13 2.49 3.03
C TYR A 243 -29.09 1.33 2.77
N HIS A 244 -28.87 0.18 3.43
CA HIS A 244 -29.76 -0.98 3.37
C HIS A 244 -30.21 -1.46 4.77
N PRO A 245 -30.67 -0.57 5.67
CA PRO A 245 -31.15 -0.98 6.98
C PRO A 245 -32.43 -1.83 6.83
N THR A 246 -32.38 -3.06 7.34
CA THR A 246 -33.55 -3.94 7.48
C THR A 246 -34.43 -3.55 8.64
#